data_AF-A0A350I4Y7-F1
#
_entry.id   AF-A0A350I4Y7-F1
#
_cell.length_a   1.000
_cell.length_b   1.000
_cell.length_c   1.000
_cell.angle_alpha   90.00
_cell.angle_beta   90.00
_cell.angle_gamma   90.00
#
_symmetry.space_group_name_H-M   'P 1'
#
loop_
_entity.id
_entity.type
_entity.pdbx_description
1 polymer ?
#
loop_
_entity_poly.entity_id
_entity_poly.type
_entity_poly.pdbx_seq_one_letter_code
_entity_poly.pdbx_strand_id
1 'polypeptide(L)'
;MESKKQPKADEESLVLCVNSEGLELRATPIRLTRHLVVFEVYNPYSILQLSEVLQEFQIFINHRPVYSGRAVVSNLVNTGIFLVCEASLDDAWLDVDLTRPMKASSILRSEFNHFISEYKKHDLVMDDFKLVVADLQGFLIELRRWLEQLEFVVRSNPSRDRHDQEVEIINQVLEPALPMLGDYFMRFEAAAESVKQSLQPLHRSYVKRQLHPIVLCAPFSWRTYTKPLGYAGDYEMVAMMARAPYEGSSLFAKILNTFFLNTPPVVAHRNRIDYLKTKLVIEIERVAKTGRRARILNLGCGPAVEIQQLLEMEIADQAEIELLDFNEETLRSVQQKFEE
;
A
#
# COMPACT_ATOMS: atom_id res chain seq x y z
N MET A 1 15.93 -14.24 25.06
CA MET A 1 15.10 -13.26 25.79
C MET A 1 15.11 -11.97 24.97
N GLU A 2 14.40 -12.00 23.83
CA GLU A 2 14.45 -10.93 22.84
C GLU A 2 13.25 -10.00 23.03
N SER A 3 13.57 -8.80 23.49
CA SER A 3 12.67 -7.64 23.47
C SER A 3 12.38 -7.29 22.01
N LYS A 4 11.29 -7.81 21.45
CA LYS A 4 10.68 -7.27 20.23
C LYS A 4 10.35 -5.80 20.49
N LYS A 5 11.15 -4.89 19.94
CA LYS A 5 10.84 -3.46 19.86
C LYS A 5 9.56 -3.31 19.06
N GLN A 6 8.44 -3.15 19.74
CA GLN A 6 7.20 -2.69 19.13
C GLN A 6 7.45 -1.35 18.45
N PRO A 7 7.11 -1.19 17.16
CA PRO A 7 7.15 0.12 16.55
C PRO A 7 6.12 1.00 17.27
N LYS A 8 6.56 2.12 17.86
CA LYS A 8 5.65 3.21 18.25
C LYS A 8 5.04 3.77 16.96
N ALA A 9 3.89 3.23 16.60
CA ALA A 9 3.06 3.65 15.47
C ALA A 9 1.88 4.49 15.99
N ASP A 10 1.44 5.44 15.17
CA ASP A 10 0.39 6.45 15.42
C ASP A 10 -0.78 5.93 16.28
N GLU A 11 -1.31 6.78 17.16
CA GLU A 11 -2.50 6.56 17.99
C GLU A 11 -3.80 6.59 17.15
N GLU A 12 -3.81 5.90 16.02
CA GLU A 12 -4.97 5.86 15.12
C GLU A 12 -5.90 4.71 15.51
N SER A 13 -7.20 4.99 15.48
CA SER A 13 -8.22 3.94 15.59
C SER A 13 -8.21 3.10 14.32
N LEU A 14 -8.46 1.80 14.45
CA LEU A 14 -8.31 0.85 13.36
C LEU A 14 -9.43 -0.17 13.35
N VAL A 15 -9.89 -0.55 12.16
CA VAL A 15 -10.76 -1.70 11.92
C VAL A 15 -9.95 -2.78 11.22
N LEU A 16 -10.06 -4.01 11.73
CA LEU A 16 -9.57 -5.23 11.10
C LEU A 16 -10.74 -6.18 10.90
N CYS A 17 -10.87 -6.78 9.72
CA CYS A 17 -11.90 -7.78 9.45
C CYS A 17 -11.53 -8.66 8.26
N VAL A 18 -12.29 -9.73 8.05
CA VAL A 18 -12.17 -10.62 6.90
C VAL A 18 -13.45 -10.55 6.09
N ASN A 19 -13.34 -10.33 4.78
CA ASN A 19 -14.50 -10.28 3.89
C ASN A 19 -15.01 -11.71 3.55
N SER A 20 -16.08 -11.80 2.77
CA SER A 20 -16.69 -13.08 2.38
C SER A 20 -15.80 -13.96 1.48
N GLU A 21 -14.80 -13.35 0.84
CA GLU A 21 -13.80 -14.02 -0.01
C GLU A 21 -12.55 -14.46 0.78
N GLY A 22 -12.51 -14.22 2.10
CA GLY A 22 -11.37 -14.57 2.95
C GLY A 22 -10.23 -13.55 2.92
N LEU A 23 -10.43 -12.37 2.30
CA LEU A 23 -9.44 -11.30 2.26
C LEU A 23 -9.45 -10.50 3.56
N GLU A 24 -8.27 -10.36 4.17
CA GLU A 24 -8.07 -9.47 5.31
C GLU A 24 -8.17 -8.00 4.88
N LEU A 25 -8.94 -7.24 5.65
CA LEU A 25 -9.24 -5.85 5.42
C LEU A 25 -8.76 -5.02 6.59
N ARG A 26 -8.01 -3.98 6.24
CA ARG A 26 -7.58 -2.94 7.16
C ARG A 26 -8.26 -1.64 6.78
N ALA A 27 -8.94 -1.02 7.75
CA ALA A 27 -9.73 0.18 7.53
C ALA A 27 -9.62 1.20 8.67
N THR A 28 -9.95 2.45 8.37
CA THR A 28 -9.92 3.55 9.33
C THR A 28 -11.36 3.94 9.73
N PRO A 29 -11.77 3.81 11.00
CA PRO A 29 -13.12 4.19 11.41
C PRO A 29 -13.30 5.72 11.38
N ILE A 30 -14.39 6.18 10.79
CA ILE A 30 -14.83 7.58 10.72
C ILE A 30 -15.83 7.88 11.85
N ARG A 31 -16.80 6.99 12.02
CA ARG A 31 -17.90 7.15 12.97
C ARG A 31 -18.17 5.84 13.65
N LEU A 32 -18.38 5.90 14.95
CA LEU A 32 -18.71 4.73 15.75
C LEU A 32 -19.89 5.04 16.67
N THR A 33 -20.86 4.13 16.69
CA THR A 33 -21.97 4.09 17.64
C THR A 33 -22.10 2.65 18.14
N ARG A 34 -22.98 2.41 19.13
CA ARG A 34 -23.19 1.06 19.69
C ARG A 34 -23.63 0.01 18.66
N HIS A 35 -24.32 0.41 17.59
CA HIS A 35 -24.91 -0.54 16.63
C HIS A 35 -24.40 -0.34 15.20
N LEU A 36 -23.50 0.62 14.98
CA LEU A 36 -23.10 1.02 13.64
C LEU A 36 -21.70 1.60 13.65
N VAL A 37 -20.91 1.22 12.65
CA VAL A 37 -19.60 1.79 12.34
C VAL A 37 -19.57 2.25 10.89
N VAL A 38 -18.97 3.42 10.65
CA VAL A 38 -18.61 3.91 9.31
C VAL A 38 -17.10 3.93 9.24
N PHE A 39 -16.50 3.35 8.19
CA PHE A 39 -15.05 3.25 8.04
C PHE A 39 -14.59 3.36 6.58
N GLU A 40 -13.35 3.81 6.40
CA GLU A 40 -12.67 3.99 5.12
C GLU A 40 -11.81 2.77 4.80
N VAL A 41 -12.04 2.18 3.63
CA VAL A 41 -11.26 1.06 3.10
C VAL A 41 -10.41 1.57 1.94
N TYR A 42 -9.09 1.47 2.11
CA TYR A 42 -8.10 1.89 1.11
C TYR A 42 -7.58 0.71 0.26
N ASN A 43 -8.03 -0.51 0.51
CA ASN A 43 -7.54 -1.69 -0.19
C ASN A 43 -8.00 -1.66 -1.67
N PRO A 44 -7.09 -1.56 -2.65
CA PRO A 44 -7.45 -1.49 -4.07
C PRO A 44 -7.97 -2.83 -4.63
N TYR A 45 -7.79 -3.93 -3.90
CA TYR A 45 -8.19 -5.27 -4.32
C TYR A 45 -9.52 -5.73 -3.72
N SER A 46 -10.04 -5.02 -2.72
CA SER A 46 -11.24 -5.46 -2.00
C SER A 46 -12.46 -4.66 -2.38
N ILE A 47 -13.36 -5.33 -3.13
CA ILE A 47 -14.69 -4.80 -3.41
C ILE A 47 -15.62 -5.35 -2.34
N LEU A 48 -15.83 -4.58 -1.26
CA LEU A 48 -16.90 -4.89 -0.33
C LEU A 48 -18.25 -4.82 -1.04
N GLN A 49 -19.17 -5.69 -0.66
CA GLN A 49 -20.52 -5.76 -1.23
C GLN A 49 -21.58 -5.36 -0.20
N LEU A 50 -22.71 -4.84 -0.69
CA LEU A 50 -23.84 -4.52 0.16
C LEU A 50 -24.39 -5.82 0.76
N SER A 51 -24.75 -5.80 2.04
CA SER A 51 -25.18 -6.97 2.82
C SER A 51 -24.10 -8.05 3.02
N GLU A 52 -22.84 -7.75 2.72
CA GLU A 52 -21.73 -8.64 3.03
C GLU A 52 -21.53 -8.78 4.55
N VAL A 53 -21.29 -10.01 5.01
CA VAL A 53 -20.97 -10.29 6.41
C VAL A 53 -19.46 -10.31 6.58
N LEU A 54 -18.95 -9.34 7.33
CA LEU A 54 -17.55 -9.24 7.71
C LEU A 54 -17.29 -10.10 8.94
N GLN A 55 -16.40 -11.07 8.79
CA GLN A 55 -15.97 -11.98 9.85
C GLN A 55 -14.80 -11.38 10.63
N GLU A 56 -14.62 -11.87 11.87
CA GLU A 56 -13.54 -11.43 12.77
C GLU A 56 -13.41 -9.90 12.86
N PHE A 57 -14.56 -9.22 12.86
CA PHE A 57 -14.61 -7.76 12.80
C PHE A 57 -14.20 -7.19 14.16
N GLN A 58 -13.02 -6.57 14.19
CA GLN A 58 -12.42 -5.98 15.36
C GLN A 58 -12.25 -4.48 15.19
N ILE A 59 -12.64 -3.73 16.22
CA ILE A 59 -12.44 -2.28 16.28
C ILE A 59 -11.44 -1.99 17.40
N PHE A 60 -10.37 -1.31 17.06
CA PHE A 60 -9.33 -0.85 17.97
C PHE A 60 -9.43 0.67 18.14
N ILE A 61 -9.46 1.12 19.39
CA ILE A 61 -9.33 2.54 19.75
C ILE A 61 -8.10 2.65 20.66
N ASN A 62 -7.14 3.50 20.30
CA ASN A 62 -5.87 3.65 21.04
C ASN A 62 -5.18 2.29 21.33
N HIS A 63 -5.11 1.43 20.31
CA HIS A 63 -4.55 0.06 20.39
C HIS A 63 -5.27 -0.90 21.34
N ARG A 64 -6.47 -0.55 21.83
CA ARG A 64 -7.30 -1.44 22.64
C ARG A 64 -8.49 -1.94 21.82
N PRO A 65 -8.73 -3.26 21.76
CA PRO A 65 -9.94 -3.78 21.13
C PRO A 65 -11.14 -3.34 21.97
N VAL A 66 -12.09 -2.65 21.33
CA VAL A 66 -13.36 -2.21 21.95
C VAL A 66 -14.56 -3.02 21.45
N TYR A 67 -14.40 -3.69 20.31
CA TYR A 67 -15.41 -4.53 19.68
C TYR A 67 -14.73 -5.74 19.05
N SER A 68 -15.36 -6.92 19.16
CA SER A 68 -14.92 -8.13 18.48
C SER A 68 -16.13 -9.01 18.18
N GLY A 69 -16.57 -9.03 16.93
CA GLY A 69 -17.77 -9.75 16.52
C GLY A 69 -17.90 -9.84 15.00
N ARG A 70 -19.14 -9.97 14.52
CA ARG A 70 -19.44 -9.84 13.09
C ARG A 70 -19.93 -8.43 12.81
N ALA A 71 -19.78 -7.97 11.58
CA ALA A 71 -20.42 -6.74 11.12
C ALA A 71 -21.07 -7.00 9.76
N VAL A 72 -22.24 -6.40 9.52
CA VAL A 72 -22.96 -6.56 8.25
C VAL A 72 -22.97 -5.24 7.51
N VAL A 73 -22.43 -5.22 6.29
CA VAL A 73 -22.37 -4.02 5.46
C VAL A 73 -23.79 -3.56 5.11
N SER A 74 -24.19 -2.41 5.62
CA SER A 74 -25.51 -1.81 5.35
C SER A 74 -25.48 -0.80 4.21
N ASN A 75 -24.36 -0.10 4.01
CA ASN A 75 -24.22 0.90 2.97
C ASN A 75 -22.78 1.01 2.47
N LEU A 76 -22.61 1.35 1.20
CA LEU A 76 -21.33 1.53 0.54
C LEU A 76 -21.37 2.77 -0.34
N VAL A 77 -20.42 3.67 -0.11
CA VAL A 77 -20.24 4.87 -0.92
C VAL A 77 -18.82 4.89 -1.45
N ASN A 78 -18.67 4.78 -2.76
CA ASN A 78 -17.39 5.01 -3.42
C ASN A 78 -17.16 6.52 -3.53
N THR A 79 -16.17 7.03 -2.81
CA THR A 79 -15.78 8.46 -2.88
C THR A 79 -14.91 8.77 -4.09
N GLY A 80 -14.48 7.72 -4.81
CA GLY A 80 -13.50 7.63 -5.88
C GLY A 80 -12.03 7.68 -5.40
N ILE A 81 -11.78 7.98 -4.12
CA ILE A 81 -10.46 7.89 -3.50
C ILE A 81 -10.33 6.58 -2.72
N PHE A 82 -11.35 6.30 -1.90
CA PHE A 82 -11.47 5.12 -1.06
C PHE A 82 -12.96 4.77 -0.91
N LEU A 83 -13.22 3.55 -0.43
CA LEU A 83 -14.57 3.08 -0.18
C LEU A 83 -14.97 3.45 1.24
N VAL A 84 -16.08 4.18 1.41
CA VAL A 84 -16.70 4.39 2.71
C VAL A 84 -17.74 3.29 2.90
N CYS A 85 -17.55 2.49 3.93
CA CYS A 85 -18.43 1.40 4.30
C CYS A 85 -19.15 1.73 5.61
N GLU A 86 -20.45 1.55 5.61
CA GLU A 86 -21.27 1.51 6.81
C GLU A 86 -21.60 0.05 7.12
N ALA A 87 -21.34 -0.38 8.36
CA ALA A 87 -21.69 -1.71 8.82
C ALA A 87 -22.45 -1.66 10.14
N SER A 88 -23.48 -2.50 10.24
CA SER A 88 -24.22 -2.74 11.47
C SER A 88 -23.43 -3.69 12.37
N LEU A 89 -23.40 -3.37 13.67
CA LEU A 89 -22.69 -4.11 14.71
C LEU A 89 -23.67 -4.89 15.59
N ASP A 90 -23.25 -6.09 16.00
CA ASP A 90 -23.97 -6.90 16.99
C ASP A 90 -23.65 -6.41 18.43
N ASP A 91 -24.27 -7.00 19.44
CA ASP A 91 -23.96 -6.73 20.86
C ASP A 91 -22.69 -7.49 21.32
N ALA A 92 -21.55 -7.25 20.64
CA ALA A 92 -20.25 -7.88 20.91
C ALA A 92 -19.17 -6.89 21.41
N TRP A 93 -19.62 -5.87 22.14
CA TRP A 93 -18.74 -4.86 22.73
C TRP A 93 -17.95 -5.44 23.90
N LEU A 94 -16.65 -5.17 23.90
CA LEU A 94 -15.81 -5.46 25.05
C LEU A 94 -16.10 -4.38 26.09
N ASP A 95 -16.22 -4.77 27.37
CA ASP A 95 -16.44 -3.88 28.52
C ASP A 95 -15.19 -3.01 28.77
N VAL A 96 -14.92 -2.12 27.82
CA VAL A 96 -13.99 -1.02 27.97
C VAL A 96 -14.81 0.09 28.60
N ASP A 97 -14.45 0.49 29.81
CA ASP A 97 -15.15 1.52 30.59
C ASP A 97 -14.92 2.91 29.96
N LEU A 98 -15.41 3.10 28.72
CA LEU A 98 -15.33 4.33 27.92
C LEU A 98 -16.02 5.51 28.61
N THR A 99 -16.83 5.23 29.65
CA THR A 99 -17.56 6.22 30.45
C THR A 99 -16.79 6.75 31.66
N ARG A 100 -15.61 6.17 31.99
CA ARG A 100 -14.76 6.63 33.10
C ARG A 100 -14.44 8.12 33.08
N PRO A 101 -14.09 8.74 31.94
CA PRO A 101 -13.80 10.18 31.88
C PRO A 101 -15.01 11.03 32.26
N MET A 102 -16.23 10.60 31.88
CA MET A 102 -17.45 11.36 32.12
C MET A 102 -17.93 11.30 33.57
N LYS A 103 -17.54 10.27 34.34
CA LYS A 103 -17.93 10.08 35.74
C LYS A 103 -17.11 10.94 36.71
N ALA A 104 -15.99 11.53 36.28
CA ALA A 104 -15.15 12.41 37.09
C ALA A 104 -14.69 13.63 36.29
N SER A 105 -15.27 14.80 36.59
CA SER A 105 -15.02 16.07 35.89
C SER A 105 -13.53 16.49 35.87
N SER A 106 -12.75 16.11 36.88
CA SER A 106 -11.30 16.34 36.94
C SER A 106 -10.53 15.46 35.95
N ILE A 107 -10.97 14.23 35.74
CA ILE A 107 -10.36 13.29 34.78
C ILE A 107 -10.61 13.79 33.36
N LEU A 108 -11.84 14.13 33.00
CA LEU A 108 -12.17 14.67 31.67
C LEU A 108 -11.35 15.91 31.33
N ARG A 109 -11.23 16.85 32.28
CA ARG A 109 -10.41 18.07 32.08
C ARG A 109 -8.94 17.73 31.91
N SER A 110 -8.40 16.76 32.67
CA SER A 110 -7.01 16.33 32.53
C SER A 110 -6.75 15.64 31.19
N GLU A 111 -7.65 14.79 30.72
CA GLU A 111 -7.57 14.12 29.41
C GLU A 111 -7.67 15.13 28.27
N PHE A 112 -8.59 16.11 28.36
CA PHE A 112 -8.70 17.16 27.36
C PHE A 112 -7.47 18.06 27.33
N ASN A 113 -6.92 18.43 28.48
CA ASN A 113 -5.67 19.19 28.55
C ASN A 113 -4.50 18.42 27.94
N HIS A 114 -4.45 17.10 28.17
CA HIS A 114 -3.47 16.23 27.53
C HIS A 114 -3.64 16.23 26.01
N PHE A 115 -4.86 16.02 25.50
CA PHE A 115 -5.18 16.12 24.07
C PHE A 115 -4.74 17.46 23.47
N ILE A 116 -5.04 18.59 24.10
CA ILE A 116 -4.61 19.92 23.63
C ILE A 116 -3.08 20.03 23.62
N SER A 117 -2.40 19.49 24.63
CA SER A 117 -0.93 19.49 24.69
C SER A 117 -0.29 18.64 23.59
N GLU A 118 -0.90 17.49 23.26
CA GLU A 118 -0.48 16.65 22.15
C GLU A 118 -0.75 17.34 20.81
N TYR A 119 -1.93 17.95 20.65
CA TYR A 119 -2.30 18.67 19.43
C TYR A 119 -1.36 19.86 19.15
N LYS A 120 -0.96 20.61 20.18
CA LYS A 120 0.02 21.71 20.05
C LYS A 120 1.38 21.25 19.52
N LYS A 121 1.71 19.96 19.60
CA LYS A 121 2.93 19.43 18.95
C LYS A 121 2.86 19.52 17.43
N HIS A 122 1.67 19.62 16.83
CA HIS A 122 1.53 19.87 15.38
C HIS A 122 2.07 21.25 14.97
N ASP A 123 2.15 22.22 15.89
CA ASP A 123 2.79 23.52 15.63
C ASP A 123 4.30 23.37 15.37
N LEU A 124 4.89 22.22 15.74
CA LEU A 124 6.30 21.90 15.47
C LEU A 124 6.54 21.33 14.06
N VAL A 125 5.48 21.08 13.28
CA VAL A 125 5.63 20.75 11.86
C VAL A 125 6.06 22.02 11.12
N MET A 126 7.16 21.94 10.38
CA MET A 126 7.76 23.08 9.69
C MET A 126 6.79 23.66 8.66
N ASP A 127 6.71 24.99 8.58
CA ASP A 127 5.75 25.66 7.70
C ASP A 127 6.05 25.40 6.22
N ASP A 128 7.31 25.44 5.81
CA ASP A 128 7.72 25.09 4.43
C ASP A 128 7.31 23.65 4.07
N PHE A 129 7.42 22.73 5.02
CA PHE A 129 6.99 21.35 4.82
C PHE A 129 5.47 21.23 4.69
N LYS A 130 4.70 21.98 5.51
CA LYS A 130 3.23 22.03 5.37
C LYS A 130 2.82 22.57 4.00
N LEU A 131 3.47 23.64 3.53
CA LEU A 131 3.20 24.26 2.24
C LEU A 131 3.46 23.30 1.08
N VAL A 132 4.62 22.64 1.07
CA VAL A 132 4.96 21.65 0.02
C VAL A 132 3.98 20.48 0.01
N VAL A 133 3.58 19.98 1.18
CA VAL A 133 2.58 18.89 1.27
C VAL A 133 1.20 19.36 0.81
N ALA A 134 0.80 20.59 1.14
CA ALA A 134 -0.48 21.15 0.71
C ALA A 134 -0.53 21.37 -0.81
N ASP A 135 0.56 21.87 -1.40
CA ASP A 135 0.72 22.02 -2.84
C ASP A 135 0.60 20.66 -3.57
N LEU A 136 1.32 19.65 -3.09
CA LEU A 136 1.25 18.28 -3.63
C LEU A 136 -0.15 17.70 -3.48
N GLN A 137 -0.77 17.84 -2.31
CA GLN A 137 -2.14 17.39 -2.05
C GLN A 137 -3.13 18.04 -3.02
N GLY A 138 -3.05 19.36 -3.19
CA GLY A 138 -3.93 20.12 -4.09
C GLY A 138 -3.78 19.65 -5.53
N PHE A 139 -2.55 19.49 -6.01
CA PHE A 139 -2.30 18.97 -7.36
C PHE A 139 -2.89 17.58 -7.57
N LEU A 140 -2.69 16.65 -6.63
CA LEU A 140 -3.21 15.30 -6.74
C LEU A 140 -4.75 15.24 -6.75
N ILE A 141 -5.40 16.10 -5.97
CA ILE A 141 -6.88 16.22 -5.95
C ILE A 141 -7.41 16.72 -7.30
N GLU A 142 -6.79 17.77 -7.86
CA GLU A 142 -7.22 18.32 -9.15
C GLU A 142 -6.93 17.36 -10.31
N LEU A 143 -5.76 16.69 -10.31
CA LEU A 143 -5.43 15.66 -11.29
C LEU A 143 -6.46 14.52 -11.26
N ARG A 144 -6.82 14.05 -10.06
CA ARG A 144 -7.85 13.03 -9.90
C ARG A 144 -9.19 13.48 -10.46
N ARG A 145 -9.66 14.67 -10.09
CA ARG A 145 -10.95 15.22 -10.55
C ARG A 145 -11.00 15.36 -12.07
N TRP A 146 -9.88 15.71 -12.71
CA TRP A 146 -9.80 15.79 -14.16
C TRP A 146 -9.86 14.39 -14.80
N LEU A 147 -9.14 13.43 -14.25
CA LEU A 147 -9.15 12.03 -14.75
C LEU A 147 -10.50 11.34 -14.58
N GLU A 148 -11.24 11.65 -13.51
CA GLU A 148 -12.60 11.11 -13.31
C GLU A 148 -13.58 11.54 -14.40
N GLN A 149 -13.42 12.75 -14.95
CA GLN A 149 -14.23 13.24 -16.07
C GLN A 149 -13.92 12.45 -17.35
N LEU A 150 -12.64 12.13 -17.59
CA LEU A 150 -12.25 11.28 -18.72
C LEU A 150 -12.74 9.84 -18.54
N GLU A 151 -12.59 9.29 -17.34
CA GLU A 151 -13.00 7.93 -17.03
C GLU A 151 -14.51 7.73 -17.25
N PHE A 152 -15.33 8.73 -16.93
CA PHE A 152 -16.76 8.72 -17.24
C PHE A 152 -17.03 8.55 -18.75
N VAL A 153 -16.28 9.25 -19.60
CA VAL A 153 -16.43 9.16 -21.06
C VAL A 153 -16.03 7.76 -21.56
N VAL A 154 -14.92 7.22 -21.06
CA VAL A 154 -14.43 5.88 -21.44
C VAL A 154 -15.41 4.79 -21.03
N ARG A 155 -15.91 4.83 -19.78
CA ARG A 155 -16.86 3.85 -19.25
C ARG A 155 -18.21 3.87 -19.97
N SER A 156 -18.58 5.02 -20.53
CA SER A 156 -19.82 5.20 -21.30
C SER A 156 -19.77 4.57 -22.70
N ASN A 157 -18.59 4.17 -23.20
CA ASN A 157 -18.44 3.57 -24.53
C ASN A 157 -18.61 2.03 -24.47
N PRO A 158 -19.59 1.40 -25.14
CA PRO A 158 -19.89 -0.03 -25.00
C PRO A 158 -18.92 -1.00 -25.74
N SER A 159 -17.77 -0.54 -26.22
CA SER A 159 -16.89 -1.34 -27.09
C SER A 159 -16.06 -2.40 -26.36
N ARG A 160 -15.67 -3.45 -27.10
CA ARG A 160 -14.77 -4.53 -26.67
C ARG A 160 -13.32 -4.04 -26.46
N ASP A 161 -13.01 -2.83 -26.92
CA ASP A 161 -11.69 -2.20 -26.91
C ASP A 161 -11.47 -1.25 -25.70
N ARG A 162 -12.30 -1.34 -24.66
CA ARG A 162 -12.19 -0.46 -23.47
C ARG A 162 -10.82 -0.49 -22.83
N HIS A 163 -10.23 -1.68 -22.69
CA HIS A 163 -8.92 -1.83 -22.07
C HIS A 163 -7.83 -1.13 -22.89
N ASP A 164 -7.82 -1.33 -24.21
CA ASP A 164 -6.85 -0.71 -25.10
C ASP A 164 -7.03 0.82 -25.13
N GLN A 165 -8.27 1.30 -25.10
CA GLN A 165 -8.58 2.73 -24.98
C GLN A 165 -8.10 3.33 -23.64
N GLU A 166 -8.28 2.61 -22.53
CA GLU A 166 -7.77 3.04 -21.22
C GLU A 166 -6.24 3.15 -21.22
N VAL A 167 -5.55 2.13 -21.75
CA VAL A 167 -4.09 2.12 -21.84
C VAL A 167 -3.58 3.26 -22.72
N GLU A 168 -4.22 3.52 -23.86
CA GLU A 168 -3.86 4.62 -24.75
C GLU A 168 -4.03 5.98 -24.06
N ILE A 169 -5.15 6.20 -23.36
CA ILE A 169 -5.37 7.43 -22.58
C ILE A 169 -4.32 7.58 -21.48
N ILE A 170 -4.02 6.50 -20.75
CA ILE A 170 -3.00 6.51 -19.71
C ILE A 170 -1.65 6.93 -20.30
N ASN A 171 -1.24 6.37 -21.43
CA ASN A 171 0.02 6.73 -22.07
C ASN A 171 0.08 8.22 -22.47
N GLN A 172 -1.00 8.74 -23.06
CA GLN A 172 -1.08 10.15 -23.45
C GLN A 172 -1.06 11.11 -22.25
N VAL A 173 -1.62 10.70 -21.11
CA VAL A 173 -1.62 11.53 -19.88
C VAL A 173 -0.31 11.38 -19.11
N LEU A 174 0.31 10.20 -19.10
CA LEU A 174 1.54 9.95 -18.35
C LEU A 174 2.70 10.84 -18.83
N GLU A 175 2.86 11.01 -20.15
CA GLU A 175 3.94 11.82 -20.71
C GLU A 175 4.03 13.23 -20.09
N PRO A 176 2.94 14.05 -20.07
CA PRO A 176 2.96 15.35 -19.40
C PRO A 176 2.82 15.27 -17.87
N ALA A 177 2.18 14.24 -17.31
CA ALA A 177 1.93 14.14 -15.87
C ALA A 177 3.18 13.75 -15.06
N LEU A 178 4.05 12.88 -15.59
CA LEU A 178 5.21 12.36 -14.88
C LEU A 178 6.21 13.47 -14.47
N PRO A 179 6.61 14.43 -15.34
CA PRO A 179 7.50 15.51 -14.92
C PRO A 179 6.89 16.41 -13.84
N MET A 180 5.59 16.70 -13.94
CA MET A 180 4.87 17.51 -12.95
C MET A 180 4.79 16.81 -11.60
N LEU A 181 4.40 15.52 -11.58
CA LEU A 181 4.43 14.70 -10.37
C LEU A 181 5.85 14.66 -9.79
N GLY A 182 6.86 14.46 -10.65
CA GLY A 182 8.26 14.44 -10.28
C GLY A 182 8.70 15.71 -9.57
N ASP A 183 8.32 16.90 -10.05
CA ASP A 183 8.64 18.17 -9.40
C ASP A 183 8.04 18.29 -7.99
N TYR A 184 6.74 17.99 -7.84
CA TYR A 184 6.10 18.06 -6.52
C TYR A 184 6.70 17.05 -5.53
N PHE A 185 7.00 15.82 -5.97
CA PHE A 185 7.63 14.82 -5.13
C PHE A 185 9.10 15.17 -4.80
N MET A 186 9.85 15.78 -5.73
CA MET A 186 11.20 16.26 -5.47
C MET A 186 11.22 17.38 -4.45
N ARG A 187 10.29 18.34 -4.56
CA ARG A 187 10.10 19.40 -3.54
C ARG A 187 9.77 18.80 -2.18
N PHE A 188 8.91 17.78 -2.16
CA PHE A 188 8.54 17.04 -0.96
C PHE A 188 9.75 16.34 -0.33
N GLU A 189 10.57 15.64 -1.11
CA GLU A 189 11.79 14.97 -0.66
C GLU A 189 12.79 15.98 -0.08
N ALA A 190 13.06 17.08 -0.78
CA ALA A 190 13.95 18.14 -0.30
C ALA A 190 13.47 18.75 1.04
N ALA A 191 12.15 18.99 1.17
CA ALA A 191 11.58 19.45 2.42
C ALA A 191 11.72 18.39 3.54
N ALA A 192 11.51 17.10 3.22
CA ALA A 192 11.64 16.00 4.16
C ALA A 192 13.09 15.80 4.65
N GLU A 193 14.09 15.98 3.79
CA GLU A 193 15.51 15.89 4.15
C GLU A 193 15.93 16.95 5.18
N SER A 194 15.30 18.13 5.15
CA SER A 194 15.57 19.20 6.11
C SER A 194 15.02 18.94 7.52
N VAL A 195 14.14 17.93 7.68
CA VAL A 195 13.47 17.63 8.94
C VAL A 195 14.43 16.93 9.92
N LYS A 196 14.67 17.58 11.07
CA LYS A 196 15.43 16.99 12.18
C LYS A 196 14.86 15.63 12.59
N GLN A 197 15.73 14.66 12.86
CA GLN A 197 15.34 13.29 13.21
C GLN A 197 14.35 13.22 14.38
N SER A 198 14.47 14.11 15.37
CA SER A 198 13.55 14.20 16.52
C SER A 198 12.13 14.66 16.15
N LEU A 199 11.98 15.38 15.04
CA LEU A 199 10.69 15.89 14.54
C LEU A 199 10.08 15.01 13.44
N GLN A 200 10.82 14.06 12.89
CA GLN A 200 10.34 13.17 11.83
C GLN A 200 9.03 12.44 12.17
N PRO A 201 8.79 11.94 13.41
CA PRO A 201 7.51 11.30 13.72
C PRO A 201 6.31 12.22 13.52
N LEU A 202 6.42 13.48 13.94
CA LEU A 202 5.35 14.48 13.78
C LEU A 202 5.11 14.82 12.30
N HIS A 203 6.18 14.97 11.52
CA HIS A 203 6.10 15.26 10.09
C HIS A 203 5.53 14.08 9.31
N ARG A 204 5.92 12.84 9.65
CA ARG A 204 5.33 11.62 9.10
C ARG A 204 3.82 11.59 9.36
N SER A 205 3.40 11.74 10.62
CA SER A 205 1.97 11.73 10.97
C SER A 205 1.17 12.77 10.19
N TYR A 206 1.72 13.99 10.04
CA TYR A 206 1.11 15.03 9.20
C TYR A 206 0.96 14.62 7.74
N VAL A 207 2.03 14.12 7.09
CA VAL A 207 1.98 13.69 5.68
C VAL A 207 1.01 12.54 5.47
N LYS A 208 1.03 11.54 6.36
CA LYS A 208 0.12 10.40 6.28
C LYS A 208 -1.32 10.90 6.24
N ARG A 209 -1.69 11.77 7.18
CA ARG A 209 -3.04 12.35 7.25
C ARG A 209 -3.44 13.08 5.97
N GLN A 210 -2.52 13.80 5.32
CA GLN A 210 -2.85 14.59 4.12
C GLN A 210 -2.84 13.78 2.83
N LEU A 211 -1.87 12.87 2.68
CA LEU A 211 -1.57 12.21 1.41
C LEU A 211 -2.03 10.76 1.34
N HIS A 212 -2.04 10.01 2.45
CA HIS A 212 -2.47 8.61 2.42
C HIS A 212 -3.87 8.43 1.84
N PRO A 213 -4.85 9.30 2.17
CA PRO A 213 -6.15 9.16 1.58
C PRO A 213 -6.06 9.09 0.06
N ILE A 214 -5.22 9.92 -0.54
CA ILE A 214 -5.10 10.09 -1.99
C ILE A 214 -4.20 9.05 -2.65
N VAL A 215 -3.07 8.69 -2.04
CA VAL A 215 -2.04 7.86 -2.70
C VAL A 215 -2.21 6.36 -2.49
N LEU A 216 -2.93 5.93 -1.45
CA LEU A 216 -3.10 4.51 -1.13
C LEU A 216 -4.09 3.79 -2.06
N CYS A 217 -4.76 4.50 -2.98
CA CYS A 217 -5.49 3.86 -4.07
C CYS A 217 -4.54 3.21 -5.10
N ALA A 218 -3.27 3.61 -5.15
CA ALA A 218 -2.26 3.00 -6.03
C ALA A 218 -1.77 1.67 -5.43
N PRO A 219 -1.92 0.53 -6.13
CA PRO A 219 -1.64 -0.79 -5.56
C PRO A 219 -0.21 -1.00 -5.03
N PHE A 220 0.80 -0.51 -5.75
CA PHE A 220 2.19 -0.58 -5.33
C PHE A 220 2.44 0.23 -4.05
N SER A 221 1.89 1.45 -3.96
CA SER A 221 1.98 2.30 -2.77
C SER A 221 1.25 1.69 -1.57
N TRP A 222 0.07 1.10 -1.81
CA TRP A 222 -0.66 0.39 -0.78
C TRP A 222 0.17 -0.78 -0.24
N ARG A 223 0.70 -1.65 -1.10
CA ARG A 223 1.45 -2.85 -0.69
C ARG A 223 2.75 -2.50 0.04
N THR A 224 3.50 -1.51 -0.46
CA THR A 224 4.73 -1.04 0.20
C THR A 224 4.47 -0.45 1.59
N TYR A 225 3.31 0.17 1.80
CA TYR A 225 2.91 0.74 3.07
C TYR A 225 2.35 -0.31 4.06
N THR A 226 1.38 -1.11 3.62
CA THR A 226 0.64 -2.04 4.50
C THR A 226 1.44 -3.28 4.84
N LYS A 227 2.36 -3.70 3.96
CA LYS A 227 3.21 -4.90 4.11
C LYS A 227 2.37 -6.11 4.51
N PRO A 228 1.52 -6.64 3.61
CA PRO A 228 0.58 -7.71 3.96
C PRO A 228 1.24 -8.93 4.60
N LEU A 229 2.44 -9.29 4.16
CA LEU A 229 3.20 -10.43 4.73
C LEU A 229 4.02 -10.07 5.98
N GLY A 230 3.89 -8.85 6.51
CA GLY A 230 4.55 -8.39 7.74
C GLY A 230 6.00 -7.94 7.57
N TYR A 231 6.57 -7.97 6.37
CA TYR A 231 7.94 -7.52 6.07
C TYR A 231 7.99 -6.63 4.82
N ALA A 232 9.07 -5.86 4.68
CA ALA A 232 9.27 -4.99 3.52
C ALA A 232 9.94 -5.76 2.38
N GLY A 233 9.59 -5.43 1.14
CA GLY A 233 10.16 -6.09 -0.04
C GLY A 233 9.66 -7.52 -0.19
N ASP A 234 8.37 -7.77 0.09
CA ASP A 234 7.76 -9.07 -0.16
C ASP A 234 7.77 -9.44 -1.64
N TYR A 235 7.62 -10.74 -1.94
CA TYR A 235 7.86 -11.27 -3.29
C TYR A 235 6.95 -10.64 -4.34
N GLU A 236 5.71 -10.31 -3.96
CA GLU A 236 4.72 -9.77 -4.87
C GLU A 236 4.88 -8.26 -5.03
N MET A 237 5.38 -7.54 -4.02
CA MET A 237 5.87 -6.16 -4.20
C MET A 237 7.03 -6.12 -5.20
N VAL A 238 7.94 -7.09 -5.18
CA VAL A 238 9.01 -7.21 -6.19
C VAL A 238 8.44 -7.61 -7.56
N ALA A 239 7.45 -8.51 -7.59
CA ALA A 239 6.78 -8.91 -8.83
C ALA A 239 6.06 -7.73 -9.51
N MET A 240 5.41 -6.85 -8.73
CA MET A 240 4.82 -5.60 -9.22
C MET A 240 5.84 -4.71 -9.94
N MET A 241 7.09 -4.69 -9.48
CA MET A 241 8.14 -3.91 -10.15
C MET A 241 8.45 -4.41 -11.54
N ALA A 242 8.25 -5.70 -11.83
CA ALA A 242 8.68 -6.34 -13.08
C ALA A 242 7.56 -6.54 -14.12
N ARG A 243 6.30 -6.21 -13.79
CA ARG A 243 5.14 -6.41 -14.68
C ARG A 243 4.52 -5.10 -15.16
N ALA A 244 3.47 -5.20 -15.97
CA ALA A 244 2.77 -4.04 -16.53
C ALA A 244 2.27 -3.09 -15.41
N PRO A 245 2.55 -1.78 -15.49
CA PRO A 245 2.34 -0.87 -14.37
C PRO A 245 0.90 -0.35 -14.23
N TYR A 246 0.01 -0.68 -15.16
CA TYR A 246 -1.36 -0.16 -15.25
C TYR A 246 -2.34 -0.86 -14.29
N GLU A 247 -1.95 -1.03 -13.04
CA GLU A 247 -2.76 -1.62 -11.97
C GLU A 247 -3.52 -0.54 -11.18
N GLY A 248 -4.77 -0.82 -10.83
CA GLY A 248 -5.63 0.06 -10.06
C GLY A 248 -7.07 0.10 -10.58
N SER A 249 -8.00 0.53 -9.73
CA SER A 249 -9.44 0.55 -10.00
C SER A 249 -9.95 1.80 -10.75
N SER A 250 -9.07 2.78 -11.00
CA SER A 250 -9.37 4.02 -11.70
C SER A 250 -8.18 4.48 -12.56
N LEU A 251 -8.42 5.39 -13.51
CA LEU A 251 -7.33 5.99 -14.30
C LEU A 251 -6.30 6.69 -13.41
N PHE A 252 -6.78 7.40 -12.37
CA PHE A 252 -5.93 8.04 -11.38
C PHE A 252 -5.05 7.05 -10.60
N ALA A 253 -5.63 5.94 -10.12
CA ALA A 253 -4.87 4.90 -9.43
C ALA A 253 -3.79 4.29 -10.34
N LYS A 254 -4.12 4.01 -11.61
CA LYS A 254 -3.16 3.48 -12.60
C LYS A 254 -2.02 4.45 -12.89
N ILE A 255 -2.32 5.74 -13.03
CA ILE A 255 -1.30 6.79 -13.26
C ILE A 255 -0.38 6.93 -12.05
N LEU A 256 -0.93 7.01 -10.84
CA LEU A 256 -0.11 7.05 -9.62
C LEU A 256 0.71 5.78 -9.44
N ASN A 257 0.12 4.61 -9.66
CA ASN A 257 0.84 3.33 -9.58
C ASN A 257 2.02 3.31 -10.55
N THR A 258 1.81 3.77 -11.79
CA THR A 258 2.85 3.88 -12.80
C THR A 258 3.93 4.89 -12.40
N PHE A 259 3.56 6.03 -11.83
CA PHE A 259 4.52 7.01 -11.32
C PHE A 259 5.43 6.39 -10.24
N PHE A 260 4.86 5.76 -9.21
CA PHE A 260 5.65 5.16 -8.13
C PHE A 260 6.53 4.00 -8.61
N LEU A 261 6.04 3.20 -9.56
CA LEU A 261 6.81 2.14 -10.21
C LEU A 261 7.96 2.66 -11.10
N ASN A 262 8.01 3.95 -11.41
CA ASN A 262 9.08 4.56 -12.19
C ASN A 262 9.97 5.51 -11.37
N THR A 263 9.85 5.47 -10.04
CA THR A 263 10.77 6.17 -9.15
C THR A 263 12.19 5.57 -9.21
N PRO A 264 13.24 6.37 -8.91
CA PRO A 264 14.63 5.90 -9.01
C PRO A 264 14.93 4.59 -8.25
N PRO A 265 14.41 4.35 -7.02
CA PRO A 265 14.65 3.09 -6.32
C PRO A 265 14.09 1.86 -7.04
N VAL A 266 12.91 1.98 -7.66
CA VAL A 266 12.28 0.88 -8.40
C VAL A 266 13.03 0.60 -9.69
N VAL A 267 13.41 1.65 -10.41
CA VAL A 267 14.22 1.53 -11.64
C VAL A 267 15.58 0.90 -11.32
N ALA A 268 16.23 1.30 -10.23
CA ALA A 268 17.48 0.68 -9.77
C ALA A 268 17.32 -0.81 -9.47
N HIS A 269 16.18 -1.22 -8.91
CA HIS A 269 15.89 -2.64 -8.67
C HIS A 269 15.75 -3.42 -9.99
N ARG A 270 15.01 -2.90 -10.99
CA ARG A 270 14.92 -3.52 -12.33
C ARG A 270 16.29 -3.66 -12.98
N ASN A 271 17.11 -2.61 -12.93
CA ASN A 271 18.47 -2.65 -13.47
C ASN A 271 19.34 -3.73 -12.78
N ARG A 272 19.11 -3.97 -11.49
CA ARG A 272 19.81 -5.02 -10.74
C ARG A 272 19.40 -6.43 -11.20
N ILE A 273 18.16 -6.65 -11.60
CA ILE A 273 17.69 -7.93 -12.17
C ILE A 273 18.45 -8.21 -13.47
N ASP A 274 18.50 -7.25 -14.39
CA ASP A 274 19.24 -7.40 -15.66
C ASP A 274 20.74 -7.59 -15.45
N TYR A 275 21.31 -6.85 -14.50
CA TYR A 275 22.72 -7.01 -14.12
C TYR A 275 22.98 -8.43 -13.59
N LEU A 276 22.13 -8.94 -12.70
CA LEU A 276 22.29 -10.27 -12.12
C LEU A 276 22.14 -11.36 -13.18
N LYS A 277 21.13 -11.29 -14.04
CA LYS A 277 20.97 -12.18 -15.20
C LYS A 277 22.24 -12.21 -16.05
N THR A 278 22.79 -11.04 -16.40
CA THR A 278 24.05 -10.95 -17.15
C THR A 278 25.22 -11.64 -16.43
N LYS A 279 25.32 -11.48 -15.10
CA LYS A 279 26.37 -12.17 -14.32
C LYS A 279 26.17 -13.67 -14.24
N LEU A 280 24.93 -14.14 -14.14
CA LEU A 280 24.59 -15.56 -14.16
C LEU A 280 25.02 -16.18 -15.49
N VAL A 281 24.67 -15.58 -16.62
CA VAL A 281 25.09 -16.06 -17.96
C VAL A 281 26.60 -16.19 -18.06
N ILE A 282 27.36 -15.14 -17.70
CA ILE A 282 28.83 -15.14 -17.75
C ILE A 282 29.41 -16.27 -16.89
N GLU A 283 28.87 -16.48 -15.69
CA GLU A 283 29.35 -17.51 -14.77
C GLU A 283 29.01 -18.92 -15.27
N ILE A 284 27.82 -19.10 -15.83
CA ILE A 284 27.39 -20.38 -16.42
C ILE A 284 28.30 -20.72 -17.60
N GLU A 285 28.56 -19.79 -18.51
CA GLU A 285 29.50 -19.99 -19.62
C GLU A 285 30.91 -20.35 -19.13
N ARG A 286 31.38 -19.68 -18.07
CA ARG A 286 32.70 -19.95 -17.49
C ARG A 286 32.80 -21.38 -16.94
N VAL A 287 31.76 -21.87 -16.27
CA VAL A 287 31.74 -23.23 -15.71
C VAL A 287 31.51 -24.28 -16.80
N ALA A 288 30.64 -24.00 -17.78
CA ALA A 288 30.36 -24.87 -18.93
C ALA A 288 31.63 -25.18 -19.73
N LYS A 289 32.53 -24.19 -19.90
CA LYS A 289 33.86 -24.39 -20.52
C LYS A 289 34.75 -25.41 -19.79
N THR A 290 34.45 -25.74 -18.54
CA THR A 290 35.14 -26.79 -17.77
C THR A 290 34.48 -28.17 -17.89
N GLY A 291 33.46 -28.32 -18.72
CA GLY A 291 32.68 -29.56 -18.87
C GLY A 291 31.78 -29.86 -17.67
N ARG A 292 31.45 -28.86 -16.86
CA ARG A 292 30.60 -28.98 -15.66
C ARG A 292 29.40 -28.05 -15.76
N ARG A 293 28.32 -28.39 -15.06
CA ARG A 293 27.19 -27.48 -14.85
C ARG A 293 27.47 -26.50 -13.72
N ALA A 294 27.07 -25.24 -13.88
CA ALA A 294 27.13 -24.25 -12.82
C ALA A 294 26.12 -24.61 -11.72
N ARG A 295 26.53 -24.61 -10.46
CA ARG A 295 25.62 -24.80 -9.32
C ARG A 295 25.40 -23.47 -8.63
N ILE A 296 24.16 -22.99 -8.64
CA ILE A 296 23.80 -21.64 -8.22
C ILE A 296 22.75 -21.76 -7.11
N LEU A 297 23.05 -21.17 -5.95
CA LEU A 297 22.09 -21.02 -4.86
C LEU A 297 21.58 -19.57 -4.88
N ASN A 298 20.28 -19.38 -5.15
CA ASN A 298 19.62 -18.09 -5.06
C ASN A 298 18.96 -17.95 -3.68
N LEU A 299 19.61 -17.19 -2.80
CA LEU A 299 19.18 -16.98 -1.41
C LEU A 299 18.31 -15.74 -1.28
N GLY A 300 17.10 -15.90 -0.76
CA GLY A 300 16.08 -14.85 -0.74
C GLY A 300 15.57 -14.60 -2.15
N CYS A 301 15.13 -15.67 -2.83
CA CYS A 301 14.86 -15.64 -4.26
C CYS A 301 13.71 -14.69 -4.63
N GLY A 302 12.81 -14.37 -3.71
CA GLY A 302 11.63 -13.56 -4.03
C GLY A 302 10.87 -14.18 -5.21
N PRO A 303 10.36 -13.37 -6.17
CA PRO A 303 9.74 -13.90 -7.36
C PRO A 303 10.74 -14.52 -8.36
N ALA A 304 12.05 -14.45 -8.13
CA ALA A 304 13.09 -15.01 -8.99
C ALA A 304 12.98 -14.57 -10.48
N VAL A 305 12.69 -13.30 -10.73
CA VAL A 305 12.46 -12.75 -12.09
C VAL A 305 13.71 -12.93 -12.96
N GLU A 306 14.90 -12.77 -12.40
CA GLU A 306 16.17 -13.02 -13.09
C GLU A 306 16.33 -14.48 -13.53
N ILE A 307 15.77 -15.42 -12.78
CA ILE A 307 15.80 -16.85 -13.10
C ILE A 307 14.72 -17.19 -14.12
N GLN A 308 13.51 -16.64 -13.99
CA GLN A 308 12.47 -16.73 -15.03
C GLN A 308 13.03 -16.31 -16.39
N GLN A 309 13.67 -15.15 -16.48
CA GLN A 309 14.28 -14.66 -17.72
C GLN A 309 15.47 -15.50 -18.18
N LEU A 310 16.24 -16.08 -17.25
CA LEU A 310 17.37 -16.95 -17.60
C LEU A 310 16.89 -18.26 -18.22
N LEU A 311 15.79 -18.84 -17.71
CA LEU A 311 15.22 -20.10 -18.19
C LEU A 311 14.71 -20.01 -19.64
N GLU A 312 14.44 -18.80 -20.15
CA GLU A 312 14.14 -18.56 -21.57
C GLU A 312 15.37 -18.72 -22.49
N MET A 313 16.58 -18.88 -21.93
CA MET A 313 17.84 -18.98 -22.66
C MET A 313 18.40 -20.40 -22.64
N GLU A 314 18.93 -20.88 -23.78
CA GLU A 314 19.55 -22.23 -23.87
C GLU A 314 20.71 -22.45 -22.89
N ILE A 315 21.41 -21.38 -22.49
CA ILE A 315 22.52 -21.47 -21.54
C ILE A 315 22.07 -21.97 -20.16
N ALA A 316 20.79 -21.84 -19.81
CA ALA A 316 20.24 -22.31 -18.55
C ALA A 316 20.38 -23.83 -18.35
N ASP A 317 20.38 -24.63 -19.42
CA ASP A 317 20.59 -26.08 -19.35
C ASP A 317 21.97 -26.44 -18.76
N GLN A 318 22.93 -25.52 -18.84
CA GLN A 318 24.26 -25.68 -18.26
C GLN A 318 24.32 -25.28 -16.77
N ALA A 319 23.17 -25.08 -16.11
CA ALA A 319 23.09 -24.74 -14.70
C ALA A 319 22.16 -25.67 -13.91
N GLU A 320 22.45 -25.83 -12.62
CA GLU A 320 21.58 -26.34 -11.57
C GLU A 320 21.32 -25.19 -10.60
N ILE A 321 20.05 -24.77 -10.49
CA ILE A 321 19.67 -23.58 -9.73
C ILE A 321 18.77 -24.01 -8.57
N GLU A 322 19.21 -23.72 -7.35
CA GLU A 322 18.46 -23.97 -6.12
C GLU A 322 17.92 -22.62 -5.62
N LEU A 323 16.60 -22.53 -5.43
CA LEU A 323 15.93 -21.34 -4.91
C LEU A 323 15.60 -21.53 -3.43
N LEU A 324 16.03 -20.58 -2.61
CA LEU A 324 15.75 -20.58 -1.18
C LEU A 324 15.08 -19.26 -0.79
N ASP A 325 13.95 -19.34 -0.09
CA ASP A 325 13.32 -18.21 0.55
C ASP A 325 12.82 -18.60 1.94
N PHE A 326 12.73 -17.63 2.85
CA PHE A 326 12.21 -17.89 4.19
C PHE A 326 10.68 -17.96 4.20
N ASN A 327 10.03 -17.38 3.19
CA ASN A 327 8.58 -17.32 3.09
C ASN A 327 8.06 -18.43 2.16
N GLU A 328 7.17 -19.26 2.69
CA GLU A 328 6.62 -20.40 1.95
C GLU A 328 5.70 -19.98 0.80
N GLU A 329 4.95 -18.88 0.95
CA GLU A 329 4.08 -18.32 -0.10
C GLU A 329 4.90 -17.86 -1.30
N THR A 330 6.07 -17.25 -1.07
CA THR A 330 7.05 -16.93 -2.12
C THR A 330 7.45 -18.18 -2.90
N LEU A 331 7.86 -19.25 -2.21
CA LEU A 331 8.30 -20.49 -2.87
C LEU A 331 7.16 -21.15 -3.67
N ARG A 332 5.94 -21.18 -3.13
CA ARG A 332 4.76 -21.68 -3.85
C ARG A 332 4.47 -20.85 -5.09
N SER A 333 4.55 -19.52 -4.99
CA SER A 333 4.32 -18.62 -6.13
C SER A 333 5.34 -18.83 -7.24
N VAL A 334 6.62 -19.00 -6.90
CA VAL A 334 7.67 -19.28 -7.89
C VAL A 334 7.50 -20.67 -8.50
N GLN A 335 7.19 -21.69 -7.69
CA GLN A 335 6.94 -23.03 -8.19
C GLN A 335 5.81 -23.05 -9.22
N GLN A 336 4.68 -22.40 -8.92
CA GLN A 336 3.56 -22.31 -9.85
C GLN A 336 3.99 -21.66 -11.18
N LYS A 337 4.77 -20.58 -11.13
CA LYS A 337 5.27 -19.89 -12.33
C LYS A 337 6.23 -20.70 -13.19
N PHE A 338 6.92 -21.68 -12.62
CA PHE A 338 7.84 -22.56 -13.37
C PHE A 338 7.17 -23.84 -13.87
N GLU A 339 5.99 -24.17 -13.36
CA GLU A 339 5.17 -25.30 -13.82
C GLU A 339 4.20 -24.91 -14.95
N GLU A 340 3.83 -23.62 -15.04
CA GLU A 340 3.15 -22.99 -16.18
C GLU A 340 4.08 -22.83 -17.39
#